data_AF-A0A0N0C5D6-F1
#
_entry.id   AF-A0A0N0C5D6-F1
#
_cell.length_a   1.000
_cell.length_b   1.000
_cell.length_c   1.000
_cell.angle_alpha   90.00
_cell.angle_beta   90.00
_cell.angle_gamma   90.00
#
_symmetry.space_group_name_H-M   'P 1'
#
loop_
_entity.id
_entity.type
_entity.pdbx_description
1 polymer ?
#
loop_
_entity_poly.entity_id
_entity_poly.type
_entity_poly.pdbx_seq_one_letter_code
_entity_poly.pdbx_strand_id
1 'polypeptide(L)'
;MEEEAVSAIHLQNGSVTSGKLADGSINGSKLLEGAVSAIHMADGSVQSCHIQEGAIFADHIQERSIGTVHLEEESVSAIHLQNGSVTSAKLADGSMSGSKLLEDAVSEVHIANGSVQSRHIQERAIHADHIQERSIGISHLKAESVSAIHLHNGSITSAKLADGSVNGSKLLEGAVSAIHMAD
;
A
#
# COMPACT_ATOMS: atom_id res chain seq x y z
N MET A 1 -59.49 -32.28 -41.84
CA MET A 1 -59.62 -31.15 -40.91
C MET A 1 -58.24 -30.52 -40.80
N GLU A 2 -57.93 -29.60 -41.73
CA GLU A 2 -56.64 -28.86 -41.79
C GLU A 2 -56.89 -27.34 -41.86
N GLU A 3 -58.10 -26.89 -41.51
CA GLU A 3 -58.63 -25.58 -41.93
C GLU A 3 -58.27 -24.38 -41.04
N GLU A 4 -57.30 -24.48 -40.13
CA GLU A 4 -56.94 -23.34 -39.26
C GLU A 4 -55.45 -22.96 -39.27
N ALA A 5 -54.63 -23.52 -40.17
CA ALA A 5 -53.21 -23.20 -40.25
C ALA A 5 -52.95 -21.94 -41.09
N VAL A 6 -52.60 -20.82 -40.43
CA VAL A 6 -52.02 -19.65 -41.09
C VAL A 6 -50.55 -19.95 -41.41
N SER A 7 -50.18 -19.95 -42.69
CA SER A 7 -48.80 -20.15 -43.15
C SER A 7 -48.27 -18.87 -43.83
N ALA A 8 -46.99 -18.88 -44.24
CA ALA A 8 -46.35 -17.72 -44.85
C ALA A 8 -47.10 -17.18 -46.09
N ILE A 9 -47.79 -18.03 -46.85
CA ILE A 9 -48.54 -17.59 -48.05
C ILE A 9 -49.80 -16.79 -47.71
N HIS A 10 -50.29 -16.88 -46.48
CA HIS A 10 -51.49 -16.17 -46.01
C HIS A 10 -51.16 -14.77 -45.46
N LEU A 11 -49.89 -14.44 -45.25
CA LEU A 11 -49.43 -13.18 -44.66
C LEU A 11 -48.53 -12.42 -45.63
N GLN A 12 -48.95 -11.22 -46.02
CA GLN A 12 -48.08 -10.32 -46.79
C GLN A 12 -46.95 -9.78 -45.89
N ASN A 13 -45.80 -9.45 -46.48
CA ASN A 13 -44.68 -8.85 -45.76
C ASN A 13 -45.10 -7.56 -45.04
N GLY A 14 -44.76 -7.45 -43.75
CA GLY A 14 -45.13 -6.31 -42.91
C GLY A 14 -46.62 -6.23 -42.55
N SER A 15 -47.44 -7.22 -42.93
CA SER A 15 -48.88 -7.22 -42.63
C SER A 15 -49.19 -7.38 -41.14
N VAL A 16 -48.29 -8.00 -40.36
CA VAL A 16 -48.37 -8.09 -38.89
C VAL A 16 -47.57 -6.92 -38.30
N THR A 17 -48.28 -5.87 -37.90
CA THR A 17 -47.70 -4.69 -37.25
C THR A 17 -47.90 -4.76 -35.73
N SER A 18 -47.19 -3.93 -34.97
CA SER A 18 -47.34 -3.85 -33.51
C SER A 18 -48.79 -3.65 -33.09
N GLY A 19 -49.55 -2.76 -33.75
CA GLY A 19 -50.96 -2.52 -33.44
C GLY A 19 -51.91 -3.69 -33.70
N LYS A 20 -51.46 -4.75 -34.39
CA LYS A 20 -52.22 -6.00 -34.59
C LYS A 20 -51.88 -7.08 -33.57
N LEU A 21 -50.88 -6.85 -32.74
CA LEU A 21 -50.48 -7.74 -31.65
C LEU A 21 -50.99 -7.13 -30.34
N ALA A 22 -51.78 -7.91 -29.59
CA ALA A 22 -52.16 -7.50 -28.25
C ALA A 22 -50.93 -7.48 -27.32
N ASP A 23 -50.95 -6.61 -26.32
CA ASP A 23 -49.85 -6.52 -25.33
C ASP A 23 -49.63 -7.88 -24.65
N GLY A 24 -48.37 -8.29 -24.54
CA GLY A 24 -47.98 -9.59 -23.97
C GLY A 24 -48.34 -10.82 -24.83
N SER A 25 -48.93 -10.64 -26.01
CA SER A 25 -49.29 -11.75 -26.89
C SER A 25 -48.07 -12.54 -27.40
N ILE A 26 -46.89 -11.91 -27.46
CA ILE A 26 -45.60 -12.56 -27.72
C ILE A 26 -44.82 -12.62 -26.40
N ASN A 27 -44.64 -13.83 -25.87
CA ASN A 27 -43.86 -14.09 -24.65
C ASN A 27 -42.66 -14.98 -24.98
N GLY A 28 -41.78 -15.22 -24.00
CA GLY A 28 -40.56 -16.03 -24.21
C GLY A 28 -40.83 -17.41 -24.81
N SER A 29 -41.92 -18.09 -24.43
CA SER A 29 -42.26 -19.42 -24.97
C SER A 29 -42.65 -19.43 -26.45
N LYS A 30 -42.97 -18.26 -27.03
CA LYS A 30 -43.32 -18.11 -28.45
C LYS A 30 -42.11 -17.70 -29.31
N LEU A 31 -40.95 -17.47 -28.70
CA LEU A 31 -39.72 -17.13 -29.38
C LEU A 31 -38.83 -18.37 -29.45
N LEU A 32 -38.36 -18.70 -30.65
CA LEU A 32 -37.31 -19.71 -30.83
C LEU A 32 -35.97 -19.14 -30.35
N GLU A 33 -35.05 -20.04 -29.99
CA GLU A 33 -33.67 -19.66 -29.66
C GLU A 33 -33.04 -18.90 -30.84
N GLY A 34 -32.40 -17.76 -30.54
CA GLY A 34 -31.79 -16.88 -31.55
C GLY A 34 -32.77 -16.06 -32.40
N ALA A 35 -34.09 -16.15 -32.15
CA ALA A 35 -35.07 -15.35 -32.90
C ALA A 35 -34.88 -13.82 -32.70
N VAL A 36 -34.36 -13.42 -31.54
CA VAL A 36 -33.97 -12.03 -31.24
C VAL A 36 -32.45 -11.93 -31.27
N SER A 37 -31.92 -10.99 -32.03
CA SER A 37 -30.50 -10.70 -32.16
C SER A 37 -30.28 -9.19 -32.09
N ALA A 38 -29.02 -8.75 -32.11
CA ALA A 38 -28.67 -7.33 -31.97
C ALA A 38 -29.41 -6.42 -32.97
N ILE A 39 -29.66 -6.88 -34.21
CA ILE A 39 -30.36 -6.07 -35.23
C ILE A 39 -31.83 -5.82 -34.90
N HIS A 40 -32.43 -6.62 -34.02
CA HIS A 40 -33.82 -6.47 -33.59
C HIS A 40 -33.95 -5.51 -32.39
N MET A 41 -32.84 -5.09 -31.80
CA MET A 41 -32.81 -4.24 -30.60
C MET A 41 -32.45 -2.81 -30.97
N ALA A 42 -33.32 -1.86 -30.64
CA ALA A 42 -32.99 -0.44 -30.75
C ALA A 42 -32.02 -0.03 -29.64
N ASP A 43 -31.23 1.02 -29.87
CA ASP A 43 -30.36 1.57 -28.85
C ASP A 43 -31.17 2.02 -27.61
N GLY A 44 -30.68 1.70 -26.41
CA GLY A 44 -31.39 1.94 -25.15
C GLY A 44 -32.68 1.14 -24.92
N SER A 45 -33.02 0.17 -25.79
CA SER A 45 -34.24 -0.65 -25.62
C SER A 45 -34.19 -1.58 -24.40
N VAL A 46 -33.00 -1.90 -23.90
CA VAL A 46 -32.79 -2.62 -22.64
C VAL A 46 -32.32 -1.65 -21.58
N GLN A 47 -33.11 -1.52 -20.53
CA GLN A 47 -32.85 -0.66 -19.37
C GLN A 47 -32.75 -1.53 -18.12
N SER A 48 -32.27 -0.96 -17.02
CA SER A 48 -32.10 -1.70 -15.75
C SER A 48 -33.40 -2.36 -15.26
N CYS A 49 -34.57 -1.77 -15.53
CA CYS A 49 -35.87 -2.36 -15.18
C CYS A 49 -36.22 -3.63 -15.97
N HIS A 50 -35.55 -3.89 -17.09
CA HIS A 50 -35.73 -5.12 -17.88
C HIS A 50 -34.82 -6.27 -17.41
N ILE A 51 -33.83 -6.00 -16.55
CA ILE A 51 -32.86 -6.97 -16.08
C ILE A 51 -33.20 -7.34 -14.63
N GLN A 52 -33.51 -8.61 -14.38
CA GLN A 52 -33.75 -9.09 -13.03
C GLN A 52 -32.46 -9.03 -12.19
N GLU A 53 -32.61 -8.75 -10.90
CA GLU A 53 -31.51 -8.85 -9.94
C GLU A 53 -30.84 -10.24 -10.01
N GLY A 54 -29.51 -10.24 -10.11
CA GLY A 54 -28.71 -11.47 -10.24
C GLY A 54 -28.72 -12.12 -11.62
N ALA A 55 -29.35 -11.53 -12.64
CA ALA A 55 -29.38 -12.11 -13.99
C ALA A 55 -28.02 -12.06 -14.72
N ILE A 56 -27.11 -11.19 -14.30
CA ILE A 56 -25.77 -11.03 -14.90
C ILE A 56 -24.74 -11.78 -14.05
N PHE A 57 -24.27 -12.93 -14.56
CA PHE A 57 -23.18 -13.71 -13.97
C PHE A 57 -21.84 -13.36 -14.60
N ALA A 58 -20.74 -13.84 -14.00
CA ALA A 58 -19.40 -13.59 -14.50
C ALA A 58 -19.22 -14.02 -15.97
N ASP A 59 -19.80 -15.15 -16.38
CA ASP A 59 -19.71 -15.68 -17.75
C ASP A 59 -20.48 -14.83 -18.78
N HIS A 60 -21.37 -13.94 -18.34
CA HIS A 60 -22.05 -12.97 -19.23
C HIS A 60 -21.18 -11.74 -19.53
N ILE A 61 -20.12 -11.51 -18.76
CA ILE A 61 -19.25 -10.34 -18.87
C ILE A 61 -17.97 -10.77 -19.60
N GLN A 62 -17.76 -10.22 -20.79
CA GLN A 62 -16.54 -10.49 -21.54
C GLN A 62 -15.31 -10.04 -20.74
N GLU A 63 -14.25 -10.84 -20.77
CA GLU A 63 -12.99 -10.52 -20.12
C GLU A 63 -12.49 -9.12 -20.55
N ARG A 64 -12.05 -8.32 -19.57
CA ARG A 64 -11.53 -6.96 -19.76
C ARG A 64 -12.53 -5.93 -20.31
N SER A 65 -13.83 -6.25 -20.37
CA SER A 65 -14.85 -5.27 -20.79
C SER A 65 -15.06 -4.15 -19.76
N ILE A 66 -14.83 -4.43 -18.47
CA ILE A 66 -14.95 -3.46 -17.39
C ILE A 66 -13.66 -2.65 -17.22
N GLY A 67 -13.60 -1.48 -17.84
CA GLY A 67 -12.58 -0.44 -17.62
C GLY A 67 -12.94 0.59 -16.54
N THR A 68 -12.05 1.57 -16.32
CA THR A 68 -12.20 2.63 -15.29
C THR A 68 -13.43 3.50 -15.45
N VAL A 69 -13.91 3.72 -16.68
CA VAL A 69 -15.13 4.49 -16.95
C VAL A 69 -16.40 3.86 -16.37
N HIS A 70 -16.37 2.56 -16.06
CA HIS A 70 -17.49 1.84 -15.46
C HIS A 70 -17.45 1.83 -13.93
N LEU A 71 -16.39 2.34 -13.31
CA LEU A 71 -16.22 2.37 -11.86
C LEU A 71 -16.53 3.78 -11.35
N GLU A 72 -17.55 3.89 -10.50
CA GLU A 72 -17.82 5.13 -9.78
C GLU A 72 -16.74 5.40 -8.72
N GLU A 73 -16.65 6.65 -8.28
CA GLU A 73 -15.76 7.03 -7.19
C GLU A 73 -16.07 6.19 -5.94
N GLU A 74 -15.02 5.71 -5.26
CA GLU A 74 -15.12 4.85 -4.06
C GLU A 74 -15.85 3.50 -4.23
N SER A 75 -16.25 3.12 -5.45
CA SER A 75 -16.94 1.84 -5.70
C SER A 75 -16.11 0.59 -5.33
N VAL A 76 -14.78 0.71 -5.32
CA VAL A 76 -13.86 -0.38 -4.97
C VAL A 76 -13.38 -0.23 -3.51
N SER A 77 -14.10 -0.88 -2.59
CA SER A 77 -13.68 -1.06 -1.20
C SER A 77 -12.81 -2.31 -0.96
N ALA A 78 -12.27 -2.44 0.26
CA ALA A 78 -11.34 -3.50 0.64
C ALA A 78 -11.87 -4.94 0.39
N ILE A 79 -13.17 -5.17 0.52
CA ILE A 79 -13.77 -6.50 0.29
C ILE A 79 -13.67 -6.96 -1.17
N HIS A 80 -13.49 -6.03 -2.11
CA HIS A 80 -13.34 -6.35 -3.53
C HIS A 80 -11.88 -6.71 -3.89
N LEU A 81 -10.92 -6.43 -3.01
CA LEU A 81 -9.50 -6.64 -3.25
C LEU A 81 -9.05 -7.95 -2.61
N GLN A 82 -8.62 -8.89 -3.45
CA GLN A 82 -7.98 -10.11 -2.98
C GLN A 82 -6.63 -9.82 -2.33
N ASN A 83 -6.21 -10.65 -1.38
CA ASN A 83 -4.89 -10.54 -0.75
C ASN A 83 -3.78 -10.56 -1.81
N GLY A 84 -2.89 -9.57 -1.75
CA GLY A 84 -1.80 -9.41 -2.73
C GLY A 84 -2.20 -8.85 -4.09
N SER A 85 -3.48 -8.50 -4.30
CA SER A 85 -3.94 -7.90 -5.56
C SER A 85 -3.36 -6.50 -5.80
N VAL A 86 -3.06 -5.74 -4.74
CA VAL A 86 -2.36 -4.45 -4.80
C VAL A 86 -0.87 -4.69 -4.54
N THR A 87 -0.07 -4.63 -5.60
CA THR A 87 1.38 -4.78 -5.54
C THR A 87 2.06 -3.42 -5.53
N SER A 88 3.34 -3.36 -5.16
CA SER A 88 4.12 -2.11 -5.22
C SER A 88 4.09 -1.46 -6.60
N ALA A 89 4.12 -2.24 -7.68
CA ALA A 89 4.03 -1.74 -9.05
C ALA A 89 2.68 -1.09 -9.41
N LYS A 90 1.62 -1.33 -8.63
CA LYS A 90 0.29 -0.71 -8.79
C LYS A 90 0.13 0.55 -7.95
N LEU A 91 1.04 0.81 -7.01
CA LEU A 91 1.03 2.00 -6.17
C LEU A 91 1.86 3.09 -6.85
N ALA A 92 1.28 4.29 -6.97
CA ALA A 92 2.04 5.46 -7.41
C ALA A 92 3.09 5.82 -6.35
N ASP A 93 4.24 6.33 -6.80
CA ASP A 93 5.30 6.79 -5.91
C ASP A 93 4.77 7.85 -4.94
N GLY A 94 5.04 7.67 -3.64
CA GLY A 94 4.56 8.56 -2.57
C GLY A 94 3.07 8.41 -2.21
N SER A 95 2.32 7.50 -2.82
CA SER A 95 0.91 7.25 -2.46
C SER A 95 0.75 6.71 -1.03
N MET A 96 1.80 6.11 -0.47
CA MET A 96 1.85 5.66 0.92
C MET A 96 2.62 6.68 1.77
N SER A 97 1.89 7.50 2.53
CA SER A 97 2.46 8.37 3.56
C SER A 97 2.60 7.63 4.89
N GLY A 98 3.49 8.10 5.77
CA GLY A 98 3.66 7.52 7.11
C GLY A 98 2.36 7.50 7.92
N SER A 99 1.45 8.45 7.71
CA SER A 99 0.11 8.49 8.35
C SER A 99 -0.81 7.33 7.94
N LYS A 100 -0.51 6.62 6.86
CA LYS A 100 -1.25 5.42 6.42
C LYS A 100 -0.68 4.13 7.00
N LEU A 101 0.45 4.19 7.69
CA LEU A 101 1.02 3.05 8.39
C LEU A 101 0.40 2.98 9.79
N LEU A 102 -0.04 1.79 10.17
CA LEU A 102 -0.43 1.52 11.55
C LEU A 102 0.78 1.63 12.48
N GLU A 103 0.51 1.86 13.77
CA GLU A 103 1.54 1.71 14.80
C GLU A 103 2.16 0.31 14.71
N ASP A 104 3.48 0.23 14.86
CA ASP A 104 4.29 -1.00 14.72
C ASP A 104 4.25 -1.71 13.35
N ALA A 105 3.70 -1.07 12.30
CA ALA A 105 3.71 -1.65 10.97
C ALA A 105 5.13 -1.86 10.40
N VAL A 106 6.11 -1.10 10.87
CA VAL A 106 7.53 -1.20 10.47
C VAL A 106 8.34 -1.78 11.64
N SER A 107 8.84 -3.00 11.46
CA SER A 107 9.72 -3.68 12.42
C SER A 107 11.08 -3.96 11.79
N GLU A 108 11.98 -4.59 12.54
CA GLU A 108 13.35 -4.88 12.10
C GLU A 108 13.42 -5.64 10.77
N VAL A 109 12.48 -6.56 10.51
CA VAL A 109 12.45 -7.36 9.27
C VAL A 109 12.13 -6.53 8.02
N HIS A 110 11.54 -5.35 8.21
CA HIS A 110 11.22 -4.42 7.12
C HIS A 110 12.40 -3.48 6.78
N ILE A 111 13.40 -3.38 7.64
CA ILE A 111 14.54 -2.47 7.48
C ILE A 111 15.76 -3.25 7.01
N ALA A 112 16.14 -3.09 5.75
CA ALA A 112 17.33 -3.75 5.21
C ALA A 112 18.61 -3.22 5.87
N ASN A 113 19.61 -4.10 6.07
CA ASN A 113 20.91 -3.72 6.61
C ASN A 113 21.55 -2.58 5.79
N GLY A 114 21.95 -1.50 6.49
CA GLY A 114 22.57 -0.32 5.87
C GLY A 114 21.60 0.62 5.14
N SER A 115 20.29 0.35 5.16
CA SER A 115 19.28 1.24 4.57
C SER A 115 19.14 2.55 5.36
N VAL A 116 19.33 2.51 6.68
CA VAL A 116 19.39 3.71 7.53
C VAL A 116 20.83 4.26 7.50
N GLN A 117 20.98 5.44 6.90
CA GLN A 117 22.24 6.17 6.78
C GLN A 117 22.18 7.45 7.61
N SER A 118 23.32 8.10 7.87
CA SER A 118 23.37 9.34 8.66
C SER A 118 22.42 10.43 8.14
N ARG A 119 22.19 10.50 6.81
CA ARG A 119 21.25 11.45 6.20
C ARG A 119 19.76 11.23 6.59
N HIS A 120 19.43 10.04 7.10
CA HIS A 120 18.07 9.69 7.53
C HIS A 120 17.81 10.03 9.00
N ILE A 121 18.87 10.31 9.77
CA ILE A 121 18.79 10.59 11.20
C ILE A 121 18.91 12.10 11.39
N GLN A 122 17.89 12.71 12.00
CA GLN A 122 17.92 14.14 12.30
C GLN A 122 19.07 14.45 13.28
N GLU A 123 19.62 15.67 13.18
CA GLU A 123 20.58 16.16 14.16
C GLU A 123 20.01 16.06 15.58
N ARG A 124 20.82 15.54 16.51
CA ARG A 124 20.45 15.32 17.93
C ARG A 124 19.34 14.28 18.17
N ALA A 125 18.98 13.47 17.17
CA ALA A 125 17.98 12.40 17.37
C ALA A 125 18.47 11.24 18.27
N ILE A 126 19.79 11.06 18.42
CA ILE A 126 20.36 10.00 19.26
C ILE A 126 20.58 10.54 20.68
N HIS A 127 19.72 10.11 21.60
CA HIS A 127 19.81 10.39 23.04
C HIS A 127 20.53 9.25 23.78
N ALA A 128 20.84 9.45 25.06
CA ALA A 128 21.60 8.49 25.86
C ALA A 128 20.89 7.14 26.02
N ASP A 129 19.56 7.15 26.09
CA ASP A 129 18.68 5.97 26.15
C ASP A 129 18.66 5.16 24.84
N HIS A 130 19.03 5.76 23.71
CA HIS A 130 19.20 5.04 22.43
C HIS A 130 20.53 4.27 22.36
N ILE A 131 21.48 4.55 23.26
CA ILE A 131 22.83 3.96 23.24
C ILE A 131 22.90 2.89 24.32
N GLN A 132 23.02 1.63 23.91
CA GLN A 132 23.22 0.54 24.86
C GLN A 132 24.49 0.76 25.68
N GLU A 133 24.44 0.41 26.97
CA GLU A 133 25.60 0.47 27.86
C GLU A 133 26.81 -0.26 27.25
N ARG A 134 27.99 0.37 27.30
CA ARG A 134 29.27 -0.16 26.79
C ARG A 134 29.32 -0.44 25.28
N SER A 135 28.35 0.01 24.49
CA SER A 135 28.36 -0.15 23.02
C SER A 135 29.43 0.70 22.32
N ILE A 136 29.81 1.85 22.90
CA ILE A 136 30.82 2.75 22.33
C ILE A 136 32.23 2.32 22.72
N GLY A 137 32.86 1.52 21.86
CA GLY A 137 34.29 1.17 21.92
C GLY A 137 35.25 2.09 21.13
N ILE A 138 36.54 1.73 21.13
CA ILE A 138 37.64 2.49 20.51
C ILE A 138 37.41 2.76 19.01
N SER A 139 36.83 1.80 18.28
CA SER A 139 36.53 1.95 16.85
C SER A 139 35.52 3.06 16.53
N HIS A 140 34.74 3.50 17.52
CA HIS A 140 33.73 4.55 17.34
C HIS A 140 34.27 5.95 17.67
N LEU A 141 35.42 6.05 18.34
CA LEU A 141 36.03 7.31 18.75
C LEU A 141 37.22 7.62 17.84
N LYS A 142 37.18 8.78 17.18
CA LYS A 142 38.33 9.28 16.43
C LYS A 142 39.36 9.89 17.38
N ALA A 143 40.62 9.94 16.96
CA ALA A 143 41.63 10.69 17.69
C ALA A 143 41.14 12.12 17.98
N GLU A 144 41.35 12.58 19.21
CA GLU A 144 40.96 13.92 19.69
C GLU A 144 39.43 14.19 19.75
N SER A 145 38.58 13.19 19.49
CA SER A 145 37.12 13.39 19.56
C SER A 145 36.62 13.66 20.99
N VAL A 146 37.38 13.25 22.00
CA VAL A 146 37.10 13.52 23.42
C VAL A 146 38.05 14.61 23.93
N SER A 147 37.56 15.85 23.93
CA SER A 147 38.23 17.00 24.56
C SER A 147 37.70 17.30 25.97
N ALA A 148 38.34 18.26 26.66
CA ALA A 148 38.04 18.62 28.05
C ALA A 148 36.56 18.97 28.31
N ILE A 149 35.85 19.56 27.33
CA ILE A 149 34.43 19.92 27.48
C ILE A 149 33.51 18.69 27.63
N HIS A 150 33.97 17.50 27.22
CA HIS A 150 33.22 16.26 27.34
C HIS A 150 33.42 15.57 28.71
N LEU A 151 34.42 16.03 29.48
CA LEU A 151 34.80 15.42 30.75
C LEU A 151 34.37 16.31 31.91
N HIS A 152 33.45 15.80 32.72
CA HIS A 152 33.06 16.46 33.96
C HIS A 152 34.17 16.34 35.01
N ASN A 153 34.26 17.28 35.95
CA ASN A 153 35.22 17.21 37.05
C ASN A 153 35.06 15.89 37.84
N GLY A 154 36.16 15.18 38.08
CA GLY A 154 36.16 13.88 38.74
C GLY A 154 35.73 12.70 37.86
N SER A 155 35.43 12.92 36.57
CA SER A 155 35.10 11.83 35.65
C SER A 155 36.28 10.87 35.40
N ILE A 156 37.52 11.37 35.46
CA ILE A 156 38.74 10.56 35.43
C ILE A 156 39.24 10.41 36.87
N THR A 157 39.06 9.22 37.44
CA THR A 157 39.52 8.84 38.78
C THR A 157 40.79 7.99 38.69
N SER A 158 41.53 7.84 39.80
CA SER A 158 42.71 6.98 39.85
C SER A 158 42.43 5.57 39.34
N ALA A 159 41.28 4.98 39.69
CA ALA A 159 40.85 3.67 39.21
C ALA A 159 40.64 3.56 37.69
N LYS A 160 40.53 4.68 36.97
CA LYS A 160 40.39 4.73 35.50
C LYS A 160 41.73 4.95 34.79
N LEU A 161 42.80 5.26 35.52
CA LEU A 161 44.15 5.44 35.01
C LEU A 161 44.95 4.17 35.27
N ALA A 162 45.68 3.71 34.26
CA ALA A 162 46.63 2.62 34.44
C ALA A 162 47.92 3.15 35.09
N ASP A 163 48.60 2.30 35.86
CA ASP A 163 49.87 2.67 36.49
C ASP A 163 50.89 3.17 35.44
N GLY A 164 51.46 4.34 35.69
CA GLY A 164 52.41 5.00 34.78
C GLY A 164 51.79 5.67 33.55
N SER A 165 50.46 5.69 33.39
CA SER A 165 49.81 6.33 32.23
C SER A 165 49.95 7.86 32.23
N VAL A 166 50.18 8.46 33.41
CA VAL A 166 50.49 9.89 33.57
C VAL A 166 51.99 10.02 33.86
N ASN A 167 52.75 10.56 32.90
CA ASN A 167 54.18 10.79 33.03
C ASN A 167 54.53 12.28 32.92
N GLY A 168 55.80 12.65 33.12
CA GLY A 168 56.24 14.06 33.14
C GLY A 168 55.87 14.85 31.87
N SER A 169 55.79 14.21 30.71
CA SER A 169 55.36 14.88 29.46
C SER A 169 53.87 15.24 29.42
N LYS A 170 53.07 14.66 30.33
CA LYS A 170 51.62 14.90 30.45
C LYS A 170 51.27 15.93 31.53
N LEU A 171 52.27 16.41 32.27
CA LEU A 171 52.11 17.37 33.36
C LEU A 171 52.73 18.70 32.96
N LEU A 172 52.02 19.79 33.24
CA LEU A 172 52.59 21.13 33.15
C LEU A 172 53.53 21.38 34.34
N GLU A 173 54.54 22.22 34.14
CA GLU A 173 55.40 22.67 35.23
C GLU A 173 54.57 23.34 36.34
N GLY A 174 54.76 22.90 37.59
CA GLY A 174 53.98 23.36 38.74
C GLY A 174 52.60 22.70 38.93
N ALA A 175 52.19 21.76 38.06
CA ALA A 175 50.91 21.04 38.22
C ALA A 175 50.90 20.09 39.45
N VAL A 176 52.07 19.63 39.88
CA VAL A 176 52.26 18.79 41.07
C VAL A 176 52.97 19.63 42.13
N SER A 177 52.41 19.67 43.34
CA SER A 177 53.01 20.32 44.51
C SER A 177 53.20 19.28 45.62
N ALA A 178 53.85 19.67 46.72
CA ALA A 178 54.13 18.76 47.84
C ALA A 178 52.87 18.07 48.41
N ILE A 179 51.68 18.66 48.28
CA ILE A 179 50.42 18.05 48.74
C ILE A 179 49.90 16.94 47.80
N HIS A 180 50.41 16.89 46.56
CA HIS A 180 50.03 15.91 45.54
C HIS A 180 50.97 14.69 45.52
N MET A 181 52.07 14.73 46.27
CA MET A 181 52.97 13.59 46.45
C MET A 181 52.53 12.85 47.70
N ALA A 182 52.08 11.59 47.53
CA ALA A 182 52.00 10.68 48.66
C ALA A 182 53.42 10.38 49.16
N ASP A 183 53.58 10.15 50.47
CA ASP A 183 54.80 9.53 51.02
C ASP A 183 55.10 8.18 50.34
#